data_AF-A0AAU0KVY0-F1
#
_entry.id   AF-A0AAU0KVY0-F1
#
_cell.length_a   1.000
_cell.length_b   1.000
_cell.length_c   1.000
_cell.angle_alpha   90.00
_cell.angle_beta   90.00
_cell.angle_gamma   90.00
#
_symmetry.space_group_name_H-M   'P 1'
#
loop_
_entity.id
_entity.type
_entity.pdbx_description
1 polymer ?
#
loop_
_entity_poly.entity_id
_entity_poly.type
_entity_poly.pdbx_seq_one_letter_code
_entity_poly.pdbx_strand_id
1 'polypeptide(L)'
;MSFFDDLKTSLEEAVDIKNGTKAPAKVTRYEIADVRAIREQLNVSQGEMAKALGTSIDTIKSWEAKRRNPTGLAAKVLATI
;
A
#
# COMPACT_ATOMS: atom_id res chain seq x y z
N MET A 1 19.96 -33.74 4.27
CA MET A 1 19.36 -33.15 3.05
C MET A 1 20.46 -32.43 2.30
N SER A 2 20.53 -32.61 0.99
CA SER A 2 21.50 -31.92 0.12
C SER A 2 20.97 -30.51 -0.18
N PHE A 3 21.85 -29.53 -0.27
CA PHE A 3 21.52 -28.14 -0.66
C PHE A 3 20.72 -28.07 -1.98
N PHE A 4 20.96 -29.01 -2.89
CA PHE A 4 20.22 -29.12 -4.14
C PHE A 4 18.74 -29.50 -3.92
N ASP A 5 18.47 -30.38 -2.97
CA ASP A 5 17.10 -30.82 -2.66
C ASP A 5 16.29 -29.66 -2.04
N ASP A 6 16.93 -28.87 -1.19
CA ASP A 6 16.32 -27.68 -0.58
C ASP A 6 16.00 -26.62 -1.65
N LEU A 7 16.92 -26.40 -2.60
CA LEU A 7 16.71 -25.50 -3.75
C LEU A 7 15.54 -25.97 -4.62
N LYS A 8 15.50 -27.25 -4.98
CA LYS A 8 14.43 -27.82 -5.79
C LYS A 8 13.07 -27.65 -5.12
N THR A 9 13.00 -27.96 -3.83
CA THR A 9 11.77 -27.80 -3.03
C THR A 9 11.31 -26.34 -3.01
N SER A 10 12.21 -25.39 -2.78
CA SER A 10 11.85 -23.96 -2.77
C SER A 10 11.33 -23.45 -4.13
N LEU A 11 11.82 -24.02 -5.24
CA LEU A 11 11.38 -23.66 -6.58
C LEU A 11 9.98 -24.20 -6.90
N GLU A 12 9.71 -25.45 -6.51
CA GLU A 12 8.39 -26.06 -6.64
C GLU A 12 7.34 -25.29 -5.83
N GLU A 13 7.68 -24.90 -4.59
CA GLU A 13 6.82 -24.05 -3.77
C GLU A 13 6.52 -22.70 -4.42
N ALA A 14 7.52 -22.07 -5.07
CA ALA A 14 7.32 -20.80 -5.76
C ALA A 14 6.33 -20.92 -6.94
N VAL A 15 6.36 -22.05 -7.66
CA VAL A 15 5.43 -22.34 -8.77
C VAL A 15 4.01 -22.55 -8.23
N ASP A 16 3.85 -23.30 -7.14
CA ASP A 16 2.54 -23.52 -6.53
C ASP A 16 1.93 -22.23 -5.95
N ILE A 17 2.77 -21.36 -5.39
CA ILE A 17 2.33 -20.04 -4.93
C ILE A 17 1.85 -19.20 -6.12
N LYS A 18 2.58 -19.21 -7.24
CA LYS A 18 2.20 -18.48 -8.45
C LYS A 18 0.88 -18.99 -9.06
N ASN A 19 0.66 -20.30 -9.02
CA ASN A 19 -0.54 -20.94 -9.56
C ASN A 19 -1.74 -20.87 -8.59
N GLY A 20 -1.54 -20.37 -7.36
CA GLY A 20 -2.58 -20.28 -6.34
C GLY A 20 -2.92 -21.61 -5.66
N THR A 21 -2.17 -22.69 -5.96
CA THR A 21 -2.30 -24.00 -5.32
C THR A 21 -1.77 -24.02 -3.90
N LYS A 22 -0.83 -23.11 -3.57
CA LYS A 22 -0.25 -22.97 -2.23
C LYS A 22 -0.29 -21.52 -1.76
N ALA A 23 -0.66 -21.29 -0.50
CA ALA A 23 -0.62 -19.96 0.09
C ALA A 23 0.85 -19.52 0.33
N PRO A 24 1.21 -18.26 0.04
CA PRO A 24 2.53 -17.74 0.37
C PRO A 24 2.78 -17.81 1.87
N ALA A 25 3.99 -18.18 2.28
CA ALA A 25 4.37 -18.25 3.70
C ALA A 25 4.26 -16.88 4.41
N LYS A 26 4.47 -15.78 3.68
CA LYS A 26 4.31 -14.42 4.17
C LYS A 26 3.87 -13.50 3.04
N VAL A 27 2.81 -12.73 3.27
CA VAL A 27 2.35 -11.68 2.36
C VAL A 27 2.55 -10.33 3.04
N THR A 28 3.41 -9.49 2.47
CA THR A 28 3.54 -8.09 2.90
C THR A 28 2.53 -7.27 2.11
N ARG A 29 1.42 -6.88 2.74
CA ARG A 29 0.45 -5.95 2.16
C ARG A 29 0.85 -4.53 2.53
N TYR A 30 0.96 -3.65 1.53
CA TYR A 30 1.05 -2.22 1.75
C TYR A 30 -0.35 -1.65 1.59
N GLU A 31 -1.03 -1.36 2.70
CA GLU A 31 -2.28 -0.63 2.65
C GLU A 31 -1.97 0.83 2.33
N ILE A 32 -2.19 1.21 1.07
CA ILE A 32 -2.12 2.59 0.64
C ILE A 32 -3.48 3.20 0.97
N ALA A 33 -3.49 4.18 1.87
CA ALA A 33 -4.70 4.91 2.23
C ALA A 33 -5.35 5.53 0.98
N ASP A 34 -6.65 5.30 0.81
CA ASP A 34 -7.42 5.97 -0.24
C ASP A 34 -7.74 7.39 0.22
N VAL A 35 -6.85 8.31 -0.13
CA VAL A 35 -6.92 9.73 0.26
C VAL A 35 -8.24 10.36 -0.19
N ARG A 36 -8.78 9.94 -1.33
CA ARG A 36 -10.05 10.48 -1.84
C ARG A 36 -11.21 10.02 -0.97
N ALA A 37 -11.27 8.74 -0.65
CA ALA A 37 -12.32 8.20 0.22
C ALA A 37 -12.29 8.87 1.60
N ILE A 38 -11.10 9.03 2.18
CA ILE A 38 -10.93 9.73 3.47
C ILE A 38 -11.39 11.19 3.37
N ARG A 39 -11.02 11.90 2.30
CA ARG A 39 -11.43 13.30 2.09
C ARG A 39 -12.96 13.43 2.00
N GLU A 40 -13.59 12.53 1.26
CA GLU A 40 -15.05 12.51 1.08
C GLU A 40 -15.76 12.14 2.39
N GLN A 41 -15.23 11.20 3.17
CA GLN A 41 -15.74 10.86 4.51
C GLN A 41 -15.66 12.03 5.49
N LEU A 42 -14.58 12.82 5.43
CA LEU A 42 -14.42 14.01 6.26
C LEU A 42 -15.21 15.22 5.74
N ASN A 43 -15.81 15.12 4.56
CA ASN A 43 -16.56 16.18 3.87
C ASN A 43 -15.77 17.51 3.75
N VAL A 44 -14.48 17.41 3.44
CA VAL A 44 -13.59 18.58 3.24
C VAL A 44 -13.15 18.72 1.79
N SER A 45 -12.79 19.94 1.41
CA SER A 45 -12.15 20.23 0.12
C SER A 45 -10.70 19.75 0.09
N GLN A 46 -10.13 19.60 -1.12
CA GLN A 46 -8.70 19.28 -1.29
C GLN A 46 -7.79 20.33 -0.63
N GLY A 47 -8.20 21.60 -0.64
CA GLY A 47 -7.47 22.71 -0.01
C GLY A 47 -7.43 22.62 1.50
N GLU A 48 -8.57 22.31 2.12
CA GLU A 48 -8.66 22.12 3.57
C GLU A 48 -7.85 20.91 4.02
N MET A 49 -7.94 19.80 3.28
CA MET A 49 -7.14 18.60 3.57
C MET A 49 -5.64 18.86 3.43
N ALA A 50 -5.22 19.57 2.37
CA ALA A 50 -3.83 19.95 2.17
C ALA A 50 -3.32 20.80 3.34
N LYS A 51 -4.12 21.78 3.78
CA LYS A 51 -3.79 22.63 4.93
C LYS A 51 -3.69 21.82 6.24
N ALA A 52 -4.61 20.89 6.48
CA ALA A 52 -4.62 20.03 7.66
C ALA A 52 -3.39 19.12 7.72
N LEU A 53 -2.96 18.59 6.57
CA LEU A 53 -1.80 17.70 6.45
C LEU A 53 -0.47 18.45 6.25
N GLY A 54 -0.48 19.78 6.22
CA GLY A 54 0.73 20.59 6.00
C GLY A 54 1.39 20.34 4.63
N THR A 55 0.59 20.05 3.60
CA THR A 55 1.07 19.74 2.25
C THR A 55 0.43 20.65 1.20
N SER A 56 0.87 20.54 -0.05
CA SER A 56 0.28 21.28 -1.16
C SER A 56 -0.97 20.58 -1.72
N ILE A 57 -1.87 21.37 -2.31
CA ILE A 57 -3.06 20.85 -3.01
C ILE A 57 -2.67 19.86 -4.11
N ASP A 58 -1.57 20.14 -4.82
CA ASP A 58 -1.06 19.25 -5.87
C ASP A 58 -0.60 17.90 -5.33
N THR A 59 -0.13 17.85 -4.09
CA THR A 59 0.22 16.60 -3.42
C THR A 59 -1.03 15.77 -3.15
N ILE A 60 -2.11 16.37 -2.62
CA ILE A 60 -3.41 15.71 -2.42
C ILE A 60 -3.94 15.18 -3.76
N LYS A 61 -3.97 16.02 -4.80
CA LYS A 61 -4.39 15.59 -6.15
C LYS A 61 -3.55 14.43 -6.69
N SER A 62 -2.23 14.46 -6.46
CA SER A 62 -1.33 13.39 -6.88
C SER A 62 -1.62 12.06 -6.18
N TRP A 63 -1.98 12.12 -4.89
CA TRP A 63 -2.38 10.95 -4.10
C TRP A 63 -3.75 10.40 -4.53
N GLU A 64 -4.75 11.27 -4.69
CA GLU A 64 -6.08 10.87 -5.16
C GLU A 64 -6.04 10.26 -6.57
N ALA A 65 -5.17 10.75 -7.44
CA ALA A 65 -4.95 10.22 -8.78
C ALA A 65 -4.00 9.00 -8.82
N LYS A 66 -3.50 8.52 -7.67
CA LYS A 66 -2.55 7.41 -7.54
C LYS A 66 -1.24 7.58 -8.34
N ARG A 67 -0.87 8.82 -8.70
CA ARG A 67 0.44 9.12 -9.32
C ARG A 67 1.57 9.00 -8.30
N ARG A 68 1.28 9.32 -7.05
CA ARG A 68 2.17 9.16 -5.88
C ARG A 68 1.33 8.62 -4.74
N ASN A 69 1.99 8.05 -3.74
CA ASN A 69 1.35 7.61 -2.51
C ASN A 69 1.82 8.49 -1.35
N PRO A 70 0.99 8.69 -0.32
CA PRO A 70 1.44 9.30 0.92
C PRO A 70 2.55 8.46 1.54
N THR A 71 3.56 9.12 2.09
CA THR A 71 4.71 8.48 2.75
C THR A 71 4.98 9.12 4.11
N GLY A 72 5.81 8.47 4.93
CA GLY A 72 6.25 9.03 6.21
C GLY A 72 5.09 9.33 7.17
N LEU A 73 5.07 10.55 7.72
CA LEU A 73 4.05 10.98 8.66
C LEU A 73 2.65 11.05 8.03
N ALA A 74 2.53 11.55 6.80
CA ALA A 74 1.25 11.67 6.12
C ALA A 74 0.57 10.32 5.94
N ALA A 75 1.33 9.28 5.57
CA ALA A 75 0.82 7.91 5.46
C ALA A 75 0.28 7.40 6.80
N LYS A 76 1.00 7.65 7.90
CA LYS A 76 0.59 7.23 9.24
C LYS A 76 -0.69 7.93 9.69
N VAL A 77 -0.78 9.25 9.50
CA VAL A 77 -1.97 10.03 9.84
C VAL A 77 -3.17 9.54 9.04
N LEU A 78 -3.02 9.35 7.73
CA LEU A 78 -4.10 8.86 6.86
C LEU A 78 -4.54 7.44 7.18
N ALA A 79 -3.66 6.59 7.71
CA ALA A 79 -4.00 5.24 8.15
C ALA A 79 -4.73 5.18 9.50
N THR A 80 -4.74 6.28 10.27
CA THR A 80 -5.42 6.38 11.57
C THR A 80 -6.80 7.05 11.52
N ILE A 81 -7.15 7.64 10.37
CA ILE A 81 -8.45 8.28 10.13
C ILE A 81 -9.42 7.23 9.59
#